data_AF-A0A1Y2NZR6-F1
#
_entry.id   AF-A0A1Y2NZR6-F1
#
_cell.length_a   1.000
_cell.length_b   1.000
_cell.length_c   1.000
_cell.angle_alpha   90.00
_cell.angle_beta   90.00
_cell.angle_gamma   90.00
#
_symmetry.space_group_name_H-M   'P 1'
#
loop_
_entity.id
_entity.type
_entity.pdbx_description
1 polymer ?
#
loop_
_entity_poly.entity_id
_entity_poly.type
_entity_poly.pdbx_seq_one_letter_code
_entity_poly.pdbx_strand_id
1 'polypeptide(L)'
;MDLLAVLDEAVAVLKASLGDDDRAQGWTDDLRREVQEEISINRSVLRRHGTDMVRHLRPRFDEWMEREGVRAGRLRDLVGDVQRSLTEARATE
;
A
#
# COMPACT_ATOMS: atom_id res chain seq x y z
N MET A 1 -14.48 -0.62 6.47
CA MET A 1 -13.23 -0.96 7.18
C MET A 1 -12.59 0.35 7.63
N ASP A 2 -11.93 0.42 8.78
CA ASP A 2 -11.19 1.63 9.17
C ASP A 2 -9.94 1.77 8.27
N LEU A 3 -9.86 2.88 7.52
CA LEU A 3 -8.76 3.15 6.61
C LEU A 3 -7.40 3.11 7.32
N LEU A 4 -7.31 3.63 8.55
CA LEU A 4 -6.06 3.63 9.30
C LEU A 4 -5.65 2.20 9.68
N ALA A 5 -6.61 1.34 10.02
CA ALA A 5 -6.35 -0.06 10.33
C ALA A 5 -5.80 -0.84 9.12
N VAL A 6 -6.36 -0.60 7.92
CA VAL A 6 -5.85 -1.21 6.67
C VAL A 6 -4.40 -0.78 6.41
N LEU A 7 -4.08 0.50 6.59
CA LEU A 7 -2.72 1.00 6.40
C LEU A 7 -1.75 0.46 7.48
N ASP A 8 -2.22 0.32 8.73
CA ASP A 8 -1.44 -0.28 9.81
C ASP A 8 -1.05 -1.74 9.53
N GLU A 9 -2.03 -2.54 9.08
CA GLU A 9 -1.81 -3.92 8.69
C GLU A 9 -0.84 -4.02 7.52
N ALA A 10 -1.03 -3.22 6.47
CA ALA A 10 -0.17 -3.25 5.30
C ALA A 10 1.29 -2.91 5.63
N VAL A 11 1.53 -1.89 6.47
CA VAL A 11 2.88 -1.57 6.94
C VAL A 11 3.47 -2.72 7.77
N ALA A 12 2.67 -3.36 8.62
CA ALA A 12 3.16 -4.47 9.45
C ALA A 12 3.60 -5.66 8.59
N VAL A 13 2.82 -6.02 7.57
CA VAL A 13 3.16 -7.11 6.64
C VAL A 13 4.37 -6.75 5.80
N LEU A 14 4.43 -5.54 5.23
CA LEU A 14 5.54 -5.12 4.37
C LEU A 14 6.85 -4.87 5.13
N LYS A 15 6.82 -4.77 6.47
CA LYS A 15 8.03 -4.73 7.31
C LYS A 15 8.72 -6.08 7.39
N ALA A 16 8.02 -7.18 7.14
CA ALA A 16 8.64 -8.49 7.12
C ALA A 16 9.57 -8.65 5.91
N SER A 17 10.62 -9.46 6.07
CA SER A 17 11.48 -9.85 4.96
C SER A 17 10.66 -10.63 3.92
N LEU A 18 11.00 -10.45 2.63
CA LEU A 18 10.37 -11.20 1.55
C LEU A 18 10.63 -12.70 1.70
N GLY A 19 9.59 -13.51 1.46
CA GLY A 19 9.71 -14.94 1.27
C GLY A 19 10.13 -15.30 -0.16
N ASP A 20 10.42 -16.57 -0.40
CA ASP A 20 10.79 -17.06 -1.74
C ASP A 20 9.66 -16.89 -2.75
N ASP A 21 8.40 -17.09 -2.33
CA ASP A 21 7.22 -16.86 -3.16
C ASP A 21 7.08 -15.38 -3.55
N ASP A 22 7.33 -14.46 -2.62
CA ASP A 22 7.26 -13.02 -2.88
C ASP A 22 8.31 -12.62 -3.92
N ARG A 23 9.55 -13.11 -3.77
CA ARG A 23 10.63 -12.90 -4.75
C ARG A 23 10.30 -13.52 -6.10
N ALA A 24 9.74 -14.73 -6.13
CA ALA A 24 9.30 -15.37 -7.35
C ALA A 24 8.22 -14.53 -8.06
N GLN A 25 7.33 -13.88 -7.31
CA GLN A 25 6.31 -12.97 -7.85
C GLN A 25 6.88 -11.65 -8.39
N GLY A 26 8.18 -11.39 -8.25
CA GLY A 26 8.84 -10.19 -8.77
C GLY A 26 9.05 -9.11 -7.72
N TRP A 27 8.79 -9.37 -6.44
CA TRP A 27 9.15 -8.43 -5.38
C TRP A 27 10.66 -8.39 -5.16
N THR A 28 11.20 -7.18 -5.06
CA THR A 28 12.55 -6.92 -4.58
C THR A 28 12.49 -6.28 -3.20
N ASP A 29 13.55 -6.42 -2.41
CA ASP A 29 13.62 -5.80 -1.08
C ASP A 29 13.52 -4.27 -1.14
N ASP A 30 14.02 -3.68 -2.22
CA ASP A 30 13.90 -2.25 -2.53
C ASP A 30 12.45 -1.88 -2.85
N LEU A 31 11.79 -2.59 -3.76
CA LEU A 31 10.39 -2.33 -4.09
C LEU A 31 9.46 -2.48 -2.87
N ARG A 32 9.65 -3.54 -2.10
CA ARG A 32 8.94 -3.75 -0.83
C ARG A 32 9.15 -2.57 0.11
N ARG A 33 10.38 -2.07 0.23
CA ARG A 33 10.72 -0.92 1.09
C ARG A 33 10.03 0.35 0.61
N GLU A 34 10.11 0.65 -0.68
CA GLU A 34 9.55 1.86 -1.26
C GLU A 34 8.02 1.90 -1.10
N VAL A 35 7.34 0.77 -1.36
CA VAL A 35 5.89 0.65 -1.14
C VAL A 35 5.55 0.81 0.34
N GLN A 36 6.30 0.18 1.24
CA GLN A 36 6.11 0.31 2.68
C GLN A 36 6.27 1.76 3.16
N GLU A 37 7.24 2.48 2.62
CA GLU A 37 7.51 3.88 2.94
C GLU A 37 6.37 4.78 2.47
N GLU A 38 5.90 4.62 1.24
CA GLU A 38 4.76 5.37 0.68
C GLU A 38 3.48 5.16 1.51
N ILE A 39 3.17 3.91 1.88
CA ILE A 39 2.02 3.60 2.75
C ILE A 39 2.21 4.24 4.14
N SER A 40 3.44 4.25 4.66
CA SER A 40 3.76 4.87 5.95
C SER A 40 3.58 6.39 5.92
N ILE A 41 3.94 7.04 4.80
CA ILE A 41 3.72 8.47 4.57
C ILE A 41 2.22 8.77 4.56
N ASN A 42 1.44 8.05 3.75
CA ASN A 42 -0.01 8.21 3.65
C ASN A 42 -0.69 8.04 5.01
N ARG A 43 -0.34 6.99 5.75
CA ARG A 43 -0.79 6.75 7.12
C ARG A 43 -0.45 7.91 8.05
N SER A 44 0.78 8.42 7.99
CA SER A 44 1.24 9.52 8.85
C SER A 44 0.46 10.81 8.58
N VAL A 45 0.22 11.13 7.30
CA VAL A 45 -0.58 12.29 6.89
C VAL A 45 -2.00 12.17 7.45
N LEU A 46 -2.66 11.03 7.23
CA LEU A 46 -4.04 10.82 7.68
C LEU A 46 -4.17 10.84 9.21
N ARG A 47 -3.20 10.28 9.94
CA ARG A 47 -3.20 10.34 11.41
C ARG A 47 -3.01 11.75 11.96
N ARG A 48 -2.21 12.59 11.30
CA ARG A 48 -1.91 13.96 11.77
C ARG A 48 -2.99 14.96 11.40
N HIS A 49 -3.61 14.77 10.25
CA HIS A 49 -4.46 15.79 9.62
C HIS A 49 -5.90 15.33 9.40
N GLY A 50 -6.24 14.10 9.78
CA GLY A 50 -7.57 13.52 9.62
C GLY A 50 -7.73 12.76 8.31
N THR A 51 -8.79 11.96 8.24
CA THR A 51 -9.15 11.14 7.08
C THR A 51 -9.45 11.98 5.84
N ASP A 52 -9.91 13.22 6.03
CA ASP A 52 -10.24 14.17 4.95
C ASP A 52 -9.05 14.55 4.08
N MET A 53 -7.83 14.24 4.52
CA MET A 53 -6.64 14.41 3.69
C MET A 53 -6.53 13.39 2.56
N VAL A 54 -7.36 12.33 2.57
CA VAL A 54 -7.33 11.29 1.55
C VAL A 54 -7.57 11.84 0.14
N ARG A 55 -8.35 12.92 -0.02
CA ARG A 55 -8.54 13.61 -1.31
C ARG A 55 -7.26 14.18 -1.93
N HIS A 56 -6.24 14.42 -1.12
CA HIS A 56 -4.93 14.91 -1.55
C HIS A 56 -3.94 13.77 -1.82
N LEU A 57 -4.26 12.55 -1.41
CA LEU A 57 -3.44 11.38 -1.70
C LEU A 57 -3.74 10.89 -3.13
N ARG A 58 -2.68 10.58 -3.87
CA ARG A 58 -2.76 9.96 -5.20
C ARG A 58 -1.99 8.65 -5.20
N PRO A 59 -2.47 7.63 -4.46
CA PRO A 59 -1.83 6.33 -4.50
C PRO A 59 -1.96 5.77 -5.92
N ARG A 60 -0.82 5.34 -6.47
CA ARG A 60 -0.71 4.74 -7.81
C ARG A 60 -0.01 3.40 -7.69
N PHE A 61 -0.41 2.62 -6.70
CA PHE A 61 0.26 1.35 -6.43
C PHE A 61 0.07 0.35 -7.57
N ASP A 62 -1.09 0.31 -8.21
CA ASP A 62 -1.34 -0.61 -9.33
C ASP A 62 -0.43 -0.32 -10.53
N GLU A 63 -0.32 0.95 -10.94
CA GLU A 63 0.59 1.39 -12.01
C GLU A 63 2.05 1.08 -11.65
N TRP A 64 2.41 1.25 -10.37
CA TRP A 64 3.75 0.93 -9.89
C TRP A 64 4.02 -0.57 -9.92
N MET A 65 3.10 -1.41 -9.42
CA MET A 65 3.23 -2.87 -9.47
C MET A 65 3.33 -3.38 -10.91
N GLU A 66 2.57 -2.79 -11.84
CA GLU A 66 2.66 -3.12 -13.26
C GLU A 66 4.02 -2.76 -13.86
N ARG A 67 4.53 -1.55 -13.56
CA ARG A 67 5.84 -1.09 -14.04
C ARG A 67 6.99 -1.99 -13.57
N GLU A 68 6.95 -2.45 -12.33
CA GLU A 68 7.97 -3.34 -11.77
C GLU A 68 7.75 -4.82 -12.15
N GLY A 69 6.67 -5.14 -12.87
CA GLY A 69 6.39 -6.51 -13.32
C GLY A 69 5.97 -7.46 -12.20
N VAL A 70 5.41 -6.93 -11.10
CA VAL A 70 4.96 -7.73 -9.96
C VAL A 70 3.73 -8.53 -10.35
N ARG A 71 3.84 -9.85 -10.22
CA ARG A 71 2.76 -10.81 -10.50
C ARG A 71 1.76 -10.85 -9.33
N ALA A 72 0.57 -11.41 -9.61
CA ALA A 72 -0.45 -11.62 -8.58
C ALA A 72 0.08 -12.49 -7.43
N GLY A 73 -0.35 -12.17 -6.21
CA GLY A 73 0.08 -12.84 -4.99
C GLY A 73 -0.17 -11.99 -3.76
N ARG A 74 0.05 -12.58 -2.57
CA ARG A 74 -0.38 -12.02 -1.27
C ARG A 74 0.01 -10.55 -1.08
N LEU A 75 1.26 -10.18 -1.35
CA LEU A 75 1.71 -8.79 -1.17
C LEU A 75 1.09 -7.84 -2.19
N ARG A 76 0.89 -8.28 -3.44
CA ARG A 76 0.22 -7.46 -4.46
C ARG A 76 -1.25 -7.26 -4.13
N ASP A 77 -1.93 -8.30 -3.65
CA ASP A 77 -3.34 -8.23 -3.25
C ASP A 77 -3.53 -7.28 -2.07
N LEU A 78 -2.66 -7.37 -1.05
CA LEU A 78 -2.63 -6.45 0.09
C LEU A 78 -2.44 -4.99 -0.34
N VAL A 79 -1.51 -4.73 -1.25
CA VAL A 79 -1.26 -3.38 -1.77
C VAL A 79 -2.44 -2.89 -2.61
N GLY A 80 -3.09 -3.78 -3.37
CA GLY A 80 -4.34 -3.49 -4.08
C GLY A 80 -5.50 -3.16 -3.14
N ASP A 81 -5.59 -3.82 -1.98
CA ASP A 81 -6.59 -3.52 -0.96
C ASP A 81 -6.37 -2.14 -0.33
N VAL A 82 -5.10 -1.75 -0.13
CA VAL A 82 -4.73 -0.39 0.31
C VAL A 82 -5.13 0.65 -0.76
N GLN A 83 -4.78 0.41 -2.02
CA GLN A 83 -5.14 1.27 -3.14
C GLN A 83 -6.67 1.46 -3.21
N ARG A 84 -7.43 0.36 -3.10
CA ARG A 84 -8.89 0.38 -3.11
C ARG A 84 -9.45 1.17 -1.93
N SER A 85 -8.98 0.90 -0.71
CA SER A 85 -9.45 1.58 0.51
C SER A 85 -9.21 3.09 0.45
N LEU A 86 -8.07 3.53 -0.06
CA LEU A 86 -7.78 4.96 -0.25
C LEU A 86 -8.68 5.58 -1.33
N THR A 87 -8.93 4.85 -2.42
CA THR A 87 -9.81 5.30 -3.51
C THR A 87 -11.27 5.43 -3.06
N GLU A 88 -11.77 4.44 -2.32
CA GLU A 88 -13.14 4.43 -1.77
C GLU A 88 -13.35 5.53 -0.75
N ALA A 89 -12.38 5.73 0.17
CA ALA A 89 -12.43 6.81 1.14
C ALA A 89 -12.48 8.19 0.46
N ARG A 90 -11.74 8.37 -0.63
CA ARG A 90 -11.80 9.60 -1.44
C ARG A 90 -13.12 9.79 -2.19
N ALA A 91 -13.81 8.71 -2.56
CA ALA A 91 -15.10 8.79 -3.24
C ALA A 91 -16.29 9.06 -2.30
N THR A 92 -16.07 8.94 -0.99
CA THR A 92 -17.11 9.08 0.04
C THR A 92 -17.13 10.48 0.68
N GLU A 93 -16.12 11.32 0.41
CA GLU A 93 -16.10 12.75 0.75
C GLU A 93 -16.82 13.62 -0.29
#